data_AF-A0A2K8Z0I2-F1
#
_entry.id   AF-A0A2K8Z0I2-F1
#
_cell.length_a   1.000
_cell.length_b   1.000
_cell.length_c   1.000
_cell.angle_alpha   90.00
_cell.angle_beta   90.00
_cell.angle_gamma   90.00
#
_symmetry.space_group_name_H-M   'P 1'
#
loop_
_entity.id
_entity.type
_entity.pdbx_description
1 polymer ?
#
loop_
_entity_poly.entity_id
_entity_poly.type
_entity_poly.pdbx_seq_one_letter_code
_entity_poly.pdbx_strand_id
1 'polypeptide(L)'
;MFQRIRIVVTLFSCLLTGVSLAQTERKLSSTCACSTVLEETIDKVSRIYAGFDDKVNAQTKPQYDRLLQLVRQQAKQTDAQAACLATLRTYTSFFKDSHVAIIWNKSGAKAVLYSEAVKDRSDLVEFKQLNSDYIYLKLALFNQREVDKLDSLLRANKDLVAKTPNLIFDLRGNGGGTGSTSEEMINLIYTNPIIYPAWDYRSSPERIENLLKELEGYKKDTVANAFFYQRAKRLLDDMKAKPGAMVREGEALTRTANVDLAANPKRVAFLIDKGCASSTEFLVFEGKQSKKVTLFGTNTLGVMDYGSDQKFDLCDGTFNLAVPWGRNGWVRQYRIDNIGFAPDVRIPASETDWVGFVQRYYQKMKAGKK
;
A
#
# COMPACT_ATOMS: atom_id res chain seq x y z
N MET A 1 -65.94 38.90 -45.25
CA MET A 1 -64.55 38.79 -45.75
C MET A 1 -63.67 39.66 -44.86
N PHE A 2 -62.73 39.03 -44.14
CA PHE A 2 -61.78 39.60 -43.16
C PHE A 2 -62.32 40.41 -41.97
N GLN A 3 -62.35 39.80 -40.78
CA GLN A 3 -62.28 40.55 -39.52
C GLN A 3 -61.41 39.84 -38.47
N ARG A 4 -60.19 40.39 -38.35
CA ARG A 4 -59.20 40.39 -37.27
C ARG A 4 -59.47 39.50 -36.03
N ILE A 5 -58.68 38.43 -35.90
CA ILE A 5 -58.48 37.71 -34.64
C ILE A 5 -57.52 38.52 -33.77
N ARG A 6 -57.98 38.91 -32.57
CA ARG A 6 -57.15 39.52 -31.52
C ARG A 6 -56.30 38.43 -30.86
N ILE A 7 -54.99 38.55 -30.94
CA ILE A 7 -54.04 37.72 -30.18
C ILE A 7 -54.06 38.22 -28.73
N VAL A 8 -54.56 37.40 -27.81
CA VAL A 8 -54.42 37.62 -26.37
C VAL A 8 -53.03 37.09 -25.97
N VAL A 9 -52.12 38.00 -25.63
CA VAL A 9 -50.81 37.65 -25.06
C VAL A 9 -51.02 37.36 -23.58
N THR A 10 -51.07 36.07 -23.23
CA THR A 10 -51.05 35.64 -21.82
C THR A 10 -49.60 35.61 -21.36
N LEU A 11 -49.18 36.62 -20.60
CA LEU A 11 -47.91 36.64 -19.88
C LEU A 11 -47.91 35.52 -18.83
N PHE A 12 -47.26 34.40 -19.13
CA PHE A 12 -46.94 33.38 -18.14
C PHE A 12 -45.71 33.85 -17.35
N SER A 13 -45.95 34.46 -16.19
CA SER A 13 -44.91 34.73 -15.21
C SER A 13 -44.44 33.39 -14.62
N CYS A 14 -43.33 32.88 -15.15
CA CYS A 14 -42.67 31.69 -14.63
C CYS A 14 -41.90 32.10 -13.36
N LEU A 15 -42.56 32.01 -12.21
CA LEU A 15 -41.90 32.03 -10.90
C LEU A 15 -41.00 30.80 -10.81
N LEU A 16 -39.72 30.97 -11.14
CA LEU A 16 -38.64 30.07 -10.75
C LEU A 16 -38.50 30.15 -9.22
N THR A 17 -39.34 29.40 -8.51
CA THR A 17 -39.04 29.06 -7.12
C THR A 17 -37.84 28.13 -7.14
N GLY A 18 -36.66 28.71 -6.95
CA GLY A 18 -35.45 27.96 -6.66
C GLY A 18 -35.68 27.17 -5.40
N VAL A 19 -36.06 25.89 -5.54
CA VAL A 19 -35.99 24.93 -4.45
C VAL A 19 -34.51 24.68 -4.24
N SER A 20 -33.89 25.52 -3.42
CA SER A 20 -32.61 25.20 -2.80
C SER A 20 -32.88 23.98 -1.94
N LEU A 21 -32.52 22.80 -2.46
CA LEU A 21 -32.32 21.61 -1.65
C LEU A 21 -31.16 21.94 -0.69
N ALA A 22 -31.48 22.63 0.41
CA ALA A 22 -30.61 22.67 1.57
C ALA A 22 -30.49 21.22 2.03
N GLN A 23 -29.43 20.54 1.59
CA GLN A 23 -29.07 19.25 2.16
C GLN A 23 -28.80 19.54 3.63
N THR A 24 -29.70 19.10 4.51
CA THR A 24 -29.53 19.26 5.94
C THR A 24 -28.23 18.57 6.34
N GLU A 25 -27.19 19.34 6.64
CA GLU A 25 -25.91 18.79 7.04
C GLU A 25 -26.09 17.97 8.31
N ARG A 26 -25.62 16.72 8.27
CA ARG A 26 -25.69 15.83 9.43
C ARG A 26 -24.79 16.40 10.52
N LYS A 27 -25.39 16.76 11.66
CA LYS A 27 -24.67 17.17 12.86
C LYS A 27 -24.09 15.96 13.58
N LEU A 28 -22.95 16.16 14.24
CA LEU A 28 -22.37 15.20 15.16
C LEU A 28 -23.23 15.06 16.41
N SER A 29 -23.16 13.88 17.05
CA SER A 29 -23.77 13.65 18.37
C SER A 29 -23.22 14.64 19.40
N SER A 30 -24.01 14.96 20.43
CA SER A 30 -23.56 15.78 21.57
C SER A 30 -22.39 15.14 22.33
N THR A 31 -22.24 13.82 22.25
CA THR A 31 -21.09 13.06 22.80
C THR A 31 -19.85 13.10 21.90
N CYS A 32 -19.93 13.72 20.73
CA CYS A 32 -18.91 13.70 19.69
C CYS A 32 -18.54 15.11 19.19
N ALA A 33 -18.26 16.05 20.08
CA ALA A 33 -17.75 17.35 19.65
C ALA A 33 -16.51 17.17 18.77
N CYS A 34 -16.43 17.89 17.64
CA CYS A 34 -15.33 17.71 16.68
C CYS A 34 -13.96 17.95 17.33
N SER A 35 -13.90 18.90 18.28
CA SER A 35 -12.69 19.17 19.09
C SER A 35 -12.22 17.93 19.86
N THR A 36 -13.12 17.19 20.51
CA THR A 36 -12.79 15.95 21.22
C THR A 36 -12.26 14.88 20.27
N VAL A 37 -12.93 14.69 19.13
CA VAL A 37 -12.51 13.72 18.10
C VAL A 37 -11.14 14.06 17.52
N LEU A 38 -10.88 15.36 17.32
CA LEU A 38 -9.60 15.85 16.83
C LEU A 38 -8.47 15.59 17.84
N GLU A 39 -8.67 15.90 19.13
CA GLU A 39 -7.63 15.64 20.13
C GLU A 39 -7.35 14.15 20.28
N GLU A 40 -8.39 13.29 20.23
CA GLU A 40 -8.20 11.84 20.20
C GLU A 40 -7.40 11.39 18.96
N THR A 41 -7.68 11.97 17.80
CA THR A 41 -6.93 11.71 16.56
C THR A 41 -5.47 12.12 16.70
N ILE A 42 -5.20 13.30 17.25
CA ILE A 42 -3.85 13.82 17.47
C ILE A 42 -3.09 12.91 18.45
N ASP A 43 -3.71 12.54 19.57
CA ASP A 43 -3.14 11.64 20.56
C ASP A 43 -2.74 10.28 19.94
N LYS A 44 -3.69 9.61 19.29
CA LYS A 44 -3.43 8.30 18.67
C LYS A 44 -2.32 8.38 17.62
N VAL A 45 -2.36 9.36 16.72
CA VAL A 45 -1.30 9.50 15.71
C VAL A 45 0.04 9.79 16.36
N SER A 46 0.13 10.72 17.31
CA SER A 46 1.41 11.10 17.92
C SER A 46 2.06 9.99 18.76
N ARG A 47 1.25 9.13 19.39
CA ARG A 47 1.75 8.04 20.23
C ARG A 47 1.92 6.71 19.52
N ILE A 48 1.14 6.43 18.48
CA ILE A 48 1.04 5.09 17.86
C ILE A 48 1.69 5.04 16.48
N TYR A 49 1.65 6.14 15.71
CA TYR A 49 2.19 6.14 14.35
C TYR A 49 3.70 5.91 14.39
N ALA A 50 4.14 4.80 13.81
CA ALA A 50 5.55 4.40 13.77
C ALA A 50 6.44 5.42 13.03
N GLY A 51 5.85 6.20 12.13
CA GLY A 51 6.53 7.26 11.38
C GLY A 51 6.40 8.65 11.98
N PHE A 52 5.79 8.82 13.16
CA PHE A 52 5.54 10.15 13.70
C PHE A 52 6.83 10.98 13.83
N ASP A 53 7.84 10.43 14.50
CA ASP A 53 9.11 11.12 14.76
C ASP A 53 9.95 11.29 13.48
N ASP A 54 9.69 10.48 12.46
CA ASP A 54 10.32 10.62 11.14
C ASP A 54 9.71 11.79 10.34
N LYS A 55 8.39 12.01 10.46
CA LYS A 55 7.65 13.05 9.73
C LYS A 55 7.53 14.38 10.51
N VAL A 56 7.57 14.34 11.85
CA VAL A 56 7.54 15.49 12.77
C VAL A 56 8.92 15.61 13.42
N ASN A 57 9.81 16.32 12.74
CA ASN A 57 11.20 16.50 13.13
C ASN A 57 11.54 18.00 13.22
N ALA A 58 12.79 18.34 13.55
CA ALA A 58 13.20 19.73 13.73
C ALA A 58 12.86 20.63 12.53
N GLN A 59 12.91 20.09 11.30
CA GLN A 59 12.64 20.82 10.07
C GLN A 59 11.13 21.02 9.83
N THR A 60 10.30 20.02 10.15
CA THR A 60 8.86 20.04 9.88
C THR A 60 8.01 20.51 11.06
N LYS A 61 8.56 20.53 12.28
CA LYS A 61 7.86 20.91 13.52
C LYS A 61 7.17 22.28 13.44
N PRO A 62 7.78 23.36 12.89
CA PRO A 62 7.08 24.64 12.77
C PRO A 62 5.83 24.58 11.89
N GLN A 63 5.83 23.75 10.85
CA GLN A 63 4.66 23.55 9.99
C GLN A 63 3.60 22.70 10.71
N TYR A 64 4.01 21.66 11.42
CA TYR A 64 3.12 20.84 12.25
C TYR A 64 2.41 21.67 13.33
N ASP A 65 3.12 22.56 14.03
CA ASP A 65 2.56 23.39 15.09
C ASP A 65 1.52 24.38 14.56
N ARG A 66 1.79 25.00 13.40
CA ARG A 66 0.80 25.86 12.71
C ARG A 66 -0.43 25.07 12.28
N LEU A 67 -0.24 23.85 11.77
CA LEU A 67 -1.35 22.96 11.42
C LEU A 67 -2.21 22.67 12.65
N LEU A 68 -1.61 22.30 13.79
CA LEU A 68 -2.35 22.02 15.03
C LEU A 68 -3.19 23.23 15.47
N GLN A 69 -2.66 24.45 15.40
CA GLN A 69 -3.42 25.66 15.71
C GLN A 69 -4.64 25.81 14.78
N LEU A 70 -4.43 25.64 13.47
CA LEU A 70 -5.47 25.73 12.46
C LEU A 70 -6.59 24.71 12.69
N VAL A 71 -6.25 23.42 12.80
CA VAL A 71 -7.27 22.37 12.92
C VAL A 71 -8.01 22.44 14.25
N ARG A 72 -7.35 22.85 15.33
CA ARG A 72 -8.00 23.08 16.63
C ARG A 72 -8.99 24.24 16.58
N GLN A 73 -8.67 25.31 15.86
CA GLN A 73 -9.60 26.42 15.66
C GLN A 73 -10.81 25.97 14.84
N GLN A 74 -10.59 25.27 13.73
CA GLN A 74 -11.67 24.73 12.88
C GLN A 74 -12.59 23.79 13.66
N ALA A 75 -12.03 22.85 14.42
CA ALA A 75 -12.80 21.87 15.19
C ALA A 75 -13.65 22.49 16.31
N LYS A 76 -13.26 23.66 16.84
CA LYS A 76 -14.07 24.40 17.84
C LYS A 76 -15.28 25.11 17.22
N GLN A 77 -15.24 25.37 15.92
CA GLN A 77 -16.24 26.19 15.22
C GLN A 77 -17.28 25.37 14.45
N THR A 78 -17.23 24.03 14.53
CA THR A 78 -18.13 23.16 13.77
C THR A 78 -18.72 22.04 14.60
N ASP A 79 -20.02 21.81 14.42
CA ASP A 79 -20.75 20.60 14.81
C ASP A 79 -21.16 19.76 13.59
N ALA A 80 -20.93 20.26 12.37
CA ALA A 80 -21.22 19.56 11.12
C ALA A 80 -20.23 18.41 10.88
N GLN A 81 -20.75 17.22 10.61
CA GLN A 81 -19.95 16.00 10.40
C GLN A 81 -18.99 16.14 9.20
N ALA A 82 -19.43 16.77 8.11
CA ALA A 82 -18.62 16.96 6.90
C ALA A 82 -17.43 17.91 7.13
N ALA A 83 -17.67 19.04 7.81
CA ALA A 83 -16.62 19.98 8.18
C ALA A 83 -15.64 19.37 9.21
N CYS A 84 -16.14 18.54 10.13
CA CYS A 84 -15.27 17.80 11.03
C CYS A 84 -14.38 16.78 10.27
N LEU A 85 -14.96 15.99 9.36
CA LEU A 85 -14.21 15.08 8.50
C LEU A 85 -13.11 15.80 7.72
N ALA A 86 -13.40 16.98 7.16
CA ALA A 86 -12.42 17.80 6.46
C ALA A 86 -11.29 18.27 7.39
N THR A 87 -11.62 18.65 8.63
CA THR A 87 -10.64 19.05 9.65
C THR A 87 -9.71 17.88 10.01
N LEU A 88 -10.27 16.69 10.28
CA LEU A 88 -9.49 15.50 10.62
C LEU A 88 -8.59 15.06 9.44
N ARG A 89 -9.08 15.13 8.20
CA ARG A 89 -8.28 14.84 6.99
C ARG A 89 -7.18 15.87 6.76
N THR A 90 -7.44 17.13 7.09
CA THR A 90 -6.42 18.18 7.02
C THR A 90 -5.26 17.84 7.95
N TYR A 91 -5.55 17.40 9.19
CA TYR A 91 -4.53 16.91 10.11
C TYR A 91 -3.73 15.72 9.55
N THR A 92 -4.40 14.65 9.12
CA THR A 92 -3.69 13.44 8.66
C THR A 92 -2.91 13.65 7.37
N SER A 93 -3.29 14.60 6.51
CA SER A 93 -2.60 14.86 5.25
C SER A 93 -1.16 15.37 5.42
N PHE A 94 -0.81 15.90 6.60
CA PHE A 94 0.54 16.35 6.92
C PHE A 94 1.59 15.25 6.73
N PHE A 95 1.26 14.02 7.13
CA PHE A 95 2.21 12.91 7.17
C PHE A 95 2.59 12.39 5.78
N LYS A 96 1.79 12.71 4.76
CA LYS A 96 1.96 12.20 3.38
C LYS A 96 2.24 10.70 3.39
N ASP A 97 1.40 9.97 4.10
CA ASP A 97 1.47 8.53 4.25
C ASP A 97 0.06 8.01 4.02
N SER A 98 -0.12 7.14 3.02
CA SER A 98 -1.42 6.60 2.66
C SER A 98 -2.04 5.75 3.77
N HIS A 99 -1.24 5.28 4.72
CA HIS A 99 -1.68 4.47 5.86
C HIS A 99 -2.14 5.33 7.05
N VAL A 100 -1.90 6.64 7.04
CA VAL A 100 -2.41 7.58 8.05
C VAL A 100 -3.60 8.35 7.48
N ALA A 101 -4.81 7.85 7.73
CA ALA A 101 -6.01 8.37 7.06
C ALA A 101 -7.26 8.35 7.92
N ILE A 102 -8.18 9.27 7.63
CA ILE A 102 -9.54 9.27 8.19
C ILE A 102 -10.51 8.71 7.16
N ILE A 103 -11.03 7.54 7.48
CA ILE A 103 -12.06 6.84 6.73
C ILE A 103 -13.41 7.24 7.32
N TRP A 104 -14.29 7.76 6.47
CA TRP A 104 -15.67 8.03 6.87
C TRP A 104 -16.49 6.76 6.73
N ASN A 105 -17.10 6.30 7.83
CA ASN A 105 -17.97 5.16 7.79
C ASN A 105 -19.38 5.62 7.37
N LYS A 106 -19.72 5.42 6.10
CA LYS A 106 -21.09 5.67 5.62
C LYS A 106 -21.97 4.53 6.14
N SER A 107 -22.60 4.73 7.29
CA SER A 107 -23.57 3.77 7.86
C SER A 107 -24.52 3.27 6.76
N GLY A 108 -24.52 1.96 6.50
CA GLY A 108 -25.41 1.30 5.53
C GLY A 108 -24.86 1.12 4.11
N ALA A 109 -23.70 1.67 3.75
CA ALA A 109 -23.05 1.30 2.49
C ALA A 109 -22.33 -0.05 2.68
N LYS A 110 -22.81 -1.11 2.02
CA LYS A 110 -22.01 -2.35 1.93
C LYS A 110 -20.73 -1.99 1.19
N ALA A 111 -19.57 -2.10 1.86
CA ALA A 111 -18.30 -2.06 1.17
C ALA A 111 -18.34 -3.16 0.09
N VAL A 112 -18.26 -2.78 -1.19
CA VAL A 112 -17.98 -3.76 -2.24
C VAL A 112 -16.59 -4.27 -1.90
N LEU A 113 -16.51 -5.53 -1.47
CA LEU A 113 -15.23 -6.16 -1.18
C LEU A 113 -14.40 -6.06 -2.46
N TYR A 114 -13.15 -5.64 -2.33
CA TYR A 114 -12.27 -5.48 -3.48
C TYR A 114 -12.19 -6.75 -4.34
N SER A 115 -12.25 -7.92 -3.70
CA SER A 115 -12.34 -9.24 -4.36
C SER A 115 -13.52 -9.36 -5.33
N GLU A 116 -14.66 -8.77 -4.99
CA GLU A 116 -15.86 -8.76 -5.82
C GLU A 116 -15.68 -7.86 -7.05
N ALA A 117 -15.06 -6.70 -6.88
CA ALA A 117 -14.82 -5.75 -7.98
C ALA A 117 -13.86 -6.29 -9.06
N VAL A 118 -13.01 -7.24 -8.71
CA VAL A 118 -12.02 -7.84 -9.63
C VAL A 118 -12.34 -9.29 -9.99
N LYS A 119 -13.50 -9.82 -9.58
CA LYS A 119 -13.77 -11.26 -9.67
C LYS A 119 -13.78 -11.77 -11.11
N ASP A 120 -14.30 -10.97 -12.04
CA ASP A 120 -14.50 -11.30 -13.45
C ASP A 120 -13.32 -10.88 -14.35
N ARG A 121 -12.27 -10.27 -13.77
CA ARG A 121 -11.07 -9.88 -14.52
C ARG A 121 -10.22 -11.10 -14.83
N SER A 122 -9.98 -11.37 -16.11
CA SER A 122 -9.16 -12.49 -16.58
C SER A 122 -7.73 -12.11 -16.97
N ASP A 123 -7.48 -10.81 -17.15
CA ASP A 123 -6.24 -10.20 -17.65
C ASP A 123 -5.23 -9.83 -16.54
N LEU A 124 -5.49 -10.26 -15.30
CA LEU A 124 -4.65 -9.97 -14.14
C LEU A 124 -3.38 -10.83 -14.08
N VAL A 125 -3.41 -12.00 -14.72
CA VAL A 125 -2.29 -12.94 -14.80
C VAL A 125 -2.13 -13.41 -16.22
N GLU A 126 -0.91 -13.39 -16.71
CA GLU A 126 -0.58 -13.78 -18.08
C GLU A 126 0.76 -14.52 -18.11
N PHE A 127 0.86 -15.55 -18.94
CA PHE A 127 2.10 -16.26 -19.23
C PHE A 127 2.19 -16.47 -20.74
N LYS A 128 3.28 -16.03 -21.37
CA LYS A 128 3.50 -16.19 -22.81
C LYS A 128 4.96 -16.49 -23.11
N GLN A 129 5.21 -17.39 -24.05
CA GLN A 129 6.49 -17.42 -24.75
C GLN A 129 6.48 -16.32 -25.82
N LEU A 130 7.34 -15.32 -25.71
CA LEU A 130 7.45 -14.26 -26.73
C LEU A 130 8.26 -14.75 -27.93
N ASN A 131 9.31 -15.53 -27.68
CA ASN A 131 10.16 -16.20 -28.66
C ASN A 131 11.06 -17.23 -27.94
N SER A 132 12.04 -17.82 -28.63
CA SER A 132 12.98 -18.79 -28.04
C SER A 132 13.82 -18.24 -26.89
N ASP A 133 14.02 -16.93 -26.81
CA ASP A 133 14.88 -16.27 -25.82
C ASP A 133 14.10 -15.67 -24.65
N TYR A 134 12.79 -15.45 -24.78
CA TYR A 134 12.00 -14.66 -23.82
C TYR A 134 10.66 -15.32 -23.45
N ILE A 135 10.41 -15.37 -22.14
CA ILE A 135 9.08 -15.56 -21.54
C ILE A 135 8.60 -14.22 -20.99
N TYR A 136 7.30 -13.96 -21.12
CA TYR A 136 6.58 -12.89 -20.47
C TYR A 136 5.67 -13.47 -19.38
N LEU A 137 5.71 -12.85 -18.22
CA LEU A 137 4.91 -13.17 -17.05
C LEU A 137 4.27 -11.87 -16.56
N LYS A 138 2.97 -11.87 -16.25
CA LYS A 138 2.28 -10.70 -15.69
C LYS A 138 1.60 -11.07 -14.38
N LEU A 139 1.69 -10.20 -13.39
CA LEU A 139 0.88 -10.23 -12.18
C LEU A 139 0.44 -8.78 -11.88
N ALA A 140 -0.80 -8.45 -12.21
CA ALA A 140 -1.36 -7.12 -12.03
C ALA A 140 -2.10 -6.93 -10.69
N LEU A 141 -2.22 -8.00 -9.89
CA LEU A 141 -2.83 -7.93 -8.57
C LEU A 141 -2.23 -8.97 -7.62
N PHE A 142 -1.85 -8.53 -6.42
CA PHE A 142 -1.23 -9.37 -5.41
C PHE A 142 -2.24 -9.94 -4.41
N ASN A 143 -3.17 -10.79 -4.86
CA ASN A 143 -4.06 -11.56 -3.99
C ASN A 143 -3.79 -13.06 -4.13
N GLN A 144 -4.27 -13.87 -3.19
CA GLN A 144 -3.97 -15.32 -3.20
C GLN A 144 -4.44 -16.00 -4.50
N ARG A 145 -5.63 -15.67 -5.00
CA ARG A 145 -6.19 -16.26 -6.23
C ARG A 145 -5.27 -16.05 -7.45
N GLU A 146 -4.79 -14.83 -7.65
CA GLU A 146 -3.91 -14.52 -8.78
C GLU A 146 -2.50 -15.08 -8.59
N VAL A 147 -1.99 -15.12 -7.35
CA VAL A 147 -0.72 -15.81 -7.04
C VAL A 147 -0.84 -17.31 -7.36
N ASP A 148 -1.89 -17.99 -6.92
CA ASP A 148 -2.09 -19.42 -7.19
C ASP A 148 -2.19 -19.71 -8.70
N LYS A 149 -2.84 -18.81 -9.45
CA LYS A 149 -2.92 -18.89 -10.91
C LYS A 149 -1.55 -18.72 -11.56
N LEU A 150 -0.75 -17.75 -11.11
CA LEU A 150 0.62 -17.55 -11.58
C LEU A 150 1.48 -18.80 -11.33
N ASP A 151 1.44 -19.31 -10.11
CA ASP A 151 2.22 -20.48 -9.69
C ASP A 151 1.83 -21.72 -10.51
N SER A 152 0.53 -21.90 -10.77
CA SER A 152 0.03 -22.98 -11.61
C SER A 152 0.53 -22.88 -13.05
N LEU A 153 0.58 -21.66 -13.63
CA LEU A 153 1.15 -21.44 -14.96
C LEU A 153 2.66 -21.72 -14.99
N LEU A 154 3.41 -21.30 -13.96
CA LEU A 154 4.84 -21.57 -13.84
C LEU A 154 5.12 -23.08 -13.75
N ARG A 155 4.38 -23.80 -12.91
CA ARG A 155 4.51 -25.26 -12.78
C ARG A 155 4.16 -26.00 -14.07
N ALA A 156 3.08 -25.60 -14.74
CA ALA A 156 2.66 -26.20 -16.01
C ALA A 156 3.67 -25.96 -17.15
N ASN A 157 4.45 -24.88 -17.08
CA ASN A 157 5.42 -24.49 -18.11
C ASN A 157 6.88 -24.64 -17.64
N LYS A 158 7.15 -25.46 -16.62
CA LYS A 158 8.48 -25.58 -16.01
C LYS A 158 9.60 -25.87 -17.02
N ASP A 159 9.36 -26.74 -18.00
CA ASP A 159 10.36 -27.12 -19.00
C ASP A 159 10.65 -25.97 -19.98
N LEU A 160 9.62 -25.17 -20.29
CA LEU A 160 9.77 -23.96 -21.07
C LEU A 160 10.55 -22.88 -20.31
N VAL A 161 10.27 -22.70 -19.02
CA VAL A 161 11.05 -21.79 -18.15
C VAL A 161 12.51 -22.25 -18.08
N ALA A 162 12.76 -23.55 -17.89
CA ALA A 162 14.10 -24.11 -17.79
C ALA A 162 14.95 -23.99 -19.07
N LYS A 163 14.33 -23.87 -20.26
CA LYS A 163 15.05 -23.68 -21.53
C LYS A 163 15.16 -22.22 -21.97
N THR A 164 14.45 -21.28 -21.34
CA THR A 164 14.36 -19.90 -21.82
C THR A 164 15.24 -18.93 -21.02
N PRO A 165 16.24 -18.29 -21.64
CA PRO A 165 17.26 -17.54 -20.91
C PRO A 165 16.77 -16.24 -20.26
N ASN A 166 15.72 -15.60 -20.78
CA ASN A 166 15.23 -14.32 -20.25
C ASN A 166 13.76 -14.40 -19.88
N LEU A 167 13.42 -13.80 -18.74
CA LEU A 167 12.04 -13.63 -18.28
C LEU A 167 11.76 -12.13 -18.11
N ILE A 168 10.61 -11.67 -18.60
CA ILE A 168 10.07 -10.33 -18.33
C ILE A 168 8.87 -10.51 -17.40
N PHE A 169 9.00 -10.03 -16.17
CA PHE A 169 7.94 -10.04 -15.17
C PHE A 169 7.31 -8.64 -15.10
N ASP A 170 6.11 -8.52 -15.64
CA ASP A 170 5.33 -7.30 -15.67
C ASP A 170 4.51 -7.14 -14.39
N LEU A 171 4.91 -6.16 -13.59
CA LEU A 171 4.29 -5.79 -12.31
C LEU A 171 3.57 -4.43 -12.40
N ARG A 172 3.49 -3.84 -13.60
CA ARG A 172 2.90 -2.51 -13.82
C ARG A 172 1.45 -2.47 -13.35
N GLY A 173 1.07 -1.39 -12.69
CA GLY A 173 -0.27 -1.19 -12.15
C GLY A 173 -0.62 -2.07 -10.95
N ASN A 174 0.27 -2.94 -10.48
CA ASN A 174 -0.02 -3.83 -9.36
C ASN A 174 0.13 -3.12 -8.02
N GLY A 175 -0.97 -2.60 -7.49
CA GLY A 175 -1.02 -1.91 -6.21
C GLY A 175 -0.80 -2.78 -4.96
N GLY A 176 -0.49 -4.08 -5.12
CA GLY A 176 -0.30 -5.01 -4.01
C GLY A 176 -1.58 -5.75 -3.67
N GLY A 177 -1.76 -6.14 -2.41
CA GLY A 177 -2.91 -6.90 -1.94
C GLY A 177 -2.57 -7.85 -0.80
N THR A 178 -3.44 -8.84 -0.56
CA THR A 178 -3.32 -9.75 0.59
C THR A 178 -2.39 -10.94 0.38
N GLY A 179 -1.90 -11.17 -0.85
CA GLY A 179 -0.97 -12.26 -1.15
C GLY A 179 0.47 -11.94 -0.73
N SER A 180 1.31 -12.97 -0.69
CA SER A 180 2.75 -12.88 -0.44
C SER A 180 3.55 -13.55 -1.55
N THR A 181 4.81 -13.17 -1.74
CA THR A 181 5.67 -13.77 -2.77
C THR A 181 5.79 -15.28 -2.59
N SER A 182 5.29 -16.04 -3.56
CA SER A 182 5.31 -17.51 -3.56
C SER A 182 6.72 -18.07 -3.72
N GLU A 183 6.89 -19.36 -3.41
CA GLU A 183 8.15 -20.07 -3.64
C GLU A 183 8.51 -20.11 -5.14
N GLU A 184 7.52 -20.24 -6.01
CA GLU A 184 7.69 -20.21 -7.47
C GLU A 184 8.26 -18.88 -7.93
N MET A 185 7.75 -17.76 -7.42
CA MET A 185 8.31 -16.44 -7.71
C MET A 185 9.74 -16.28 -7.18
N ILE A 186 10.02 -16.76 -5.97
CA ILE A 186 11.39 -16.74 -5.42
C ILE A 186 12.34 -17.58 -6.26
N ASN A 187 11.95 -18.77 -6.70
CA ASN A 187 12.81 -19.62 -7.52
C ASN A 187 13.25 -18.93 -8.82
N LEU A 188 12.39 -18.09 -9.41
CA LEU A 188 12.74 -17.30 -10.59
C LEU A 188 13.82 -16.25 -10.31
N ILE A 189 13.86 -15.66 -9.11
CA ILE A 189 14.75 -14.52 -8.79
C ILE A 189 15.91 -14.88 -7.87
N TYR A 190 15.90 -16.01 -7.18
CA TYR A 190 16.88 -16.32 -6.15
C TYR A 190 18.31 -16.44 -6.71
N THR A 191 19.27 -15.73 -6.09
CA THR A 191 20.71 -15.83 -6.36
C THR A 191 21.58 -15.90 -5.12
N ASN A 192 20.99 -15.60 -3.97
CA ASN A 192 21.60 -15.55 -2.65
C ASN A 192 20.45 -15.49 -1.63
N PRO A 193 20.70 -15.81 -0.35
CA PRO A 193 19.72 -15.62 0.70
C PRO A 193 19.14 -14.20 0.65
N ILE A 194 17.82 -14.09 0.76
CA ILE A 194 17.09 -12.84 0.76
C ILE A 194 16.95 -12.39 2.21
N ILE A 195 17.42 -11.19 2.51
CA ILE A 195 17.41 -10.62 3.86
C ILE A 195 16.21 -9.69 4.01
N TYR A 196 15.44 -9.88 5.07
CA TYR A 196 14.35 -9.00 5.48
C TYR A 196 14.76 -8.30 6.77
N PRO A 197 15.15 -7.01 6.70
CA PRO A 197 15.46 -6.22 7.88
C PRO A 197 14.29 -6.26 8.87
N ALA A 198 14.61 -6.49 10.15
CA ALA A 198 13.60 -6.55 11.20
C ALA A 198 12.79 -5.24 11.27
N TRP A 199 11.48 -5.36 11.40
CA TRP A 199 10.60 -4.22 11.60
C TRP A 199 10.84 -3.58 12.96
N ASP A 200 10.55 -2.28 13.06
CA ASP A 200 10.40 -1.61 14.34
C ASP A 200 8.92 -1.33 14.58
N TYR A 201 8.44 -1.50 15.81
CA TYR A 201 7.08 -1.21 16.20
C TYR A 201 7.04 -0.14 17.29
N ARG A 202 6.09 0.77 17.20
CA ARG A 202 5.83 1.76 18.25
C ARG A 202 5.19 1.08 19.47
N SER A 203 5.84 1.14 20.62
CA SER A 203 5.27 0.64 21.87
C SER A 203 4.11 1.53 22.31
N SER A 204 2.93 0.94 22.44
CA SER A 204 1.72 1.59 22.97
C SER A 204 0.85 0.57 23.70
N PRO A 205 -0.05 0.99 24.60
CA PRO A 205 -1.02 0.10 25.21
C PRO A 205 -1.82 -0.72 24.19
N GLU A 206 -2.22 -0.08 23.09
CA GLU A 206 -2.99 -0.69 21.99
C GLU A 206 -2.18 -1.78 21.27
N ARG A 207 -0.89 -1.51 20.97
CA ARG A 207 -0.01 -2.51 20.36
C ARG A 207 0.28 -3.67 21.30
N ILE A 208 0.48 -3.41 22.60
CA ILE A 208 0.71 -4.43 23.63
C ILE A 208 -0.52 -5.35 23.75
N GLU A 209 -1.73 -4.80 23.78
CA GLU A 209 -2.96 -5.59 23.82
C GLU A 209 -3.10 -6.46 22.57
N ASN A 210 -2.81 -5.90 21.39
CA ASN A 210 -2.81 -6.65 20.14
C ASN A 210 -1.76 -7.78 20.16
N LEU A 211 -0.54 -7.53 20.65
CA LEU A 211 0.53 -8.53 20.73
C LEU A 211 0.16 -9.70 21.66
N LEU A 212 -0.55 -9.42 22.76
CA LEU A 212 -1.08 -10.46 23.63
C LEU A 212 -2.07 -11.35 22.89
N LYS A 213 -2.94 -10.79 22.04
CA LYS A 213 -3.87 -11.56 21.19
C LYS A 213 -3.12 -12.39 20.14
N GLU A 214 -2.07 -11.83 19.52
CA GLU A 214 -1.20 -12.55 18.59
C GLU A 214 -0.54 -13.77 19.26
N LEU A 215 -0.03 -13.60 20.48
CA LEU A 215 0.57 -14.68 21.27
C LEU A 215 -0.42 -15.81 21.59
N GLU A 216 -1.67 -15.49 21.95
CA GLU A 216 -2.70 -16.52 22.11
C GLU A 216 -3.04 -17.23 20.79
N GLY A 217 -2.99 -16.50 19.67
CA GLY A 217 -3.14 -17.07 18.33
C GLY A 217 -2.06 -18.11 18.02
N TYR A 218 -0.80 -17.78 18.28
CA TYR A 218 0.33 -18.70 18.04
C TYR A 218 0.27 -19.98 18.88
N LYS A 219 -0.34 -19.94 20.07
CA LYS A 219 -0.52 -21.14 20.91
C LYS A 219 -1.45 -22.19 20.30
N LYS A 220 -2.22 -21.85 19.26
CA LYS A 220 -3.10 -22.81 18.55
C LYS A 220 -2.31 -23.86 17.78
N ASP A 221 -1.09 -23.54 17.35
CA ASP A 221 -0.14 -24.49 16.76
C ASP A 221 1.28 -24.13 17.23
N THR A 222 1.67 -24.72 18.35
CA THR A 222 2.92 -24.39 19.04
C THR A 222 4.16 -24.87 18.29
N VAL A 223 4.02 -25.88 17.43
CA VAL A 223 5.14 -26.41 16.64
C VAL A 223 5.39 -25.51 15.44
N ALA A 224 4.36 -25.22 14.64
CA ALA A 224 4.50 -24.36 13.47
C ALA A 224 4.88 -22.93 13.84
N ASN A 225 4.38 -22.43 14.99
CA ASN A 225 4.58 -21.04 15.40
C ASN A 225 5.69 -20.85 16.43
N ALA A 226 6.45 -21.87 16.83
CA ALA A 226 7.47 -21.76 17.89
C ALA A 226 8.41 -20.56 17.70
N PHE A 227 8.89 -20.37 16.46
CA PHE A 227 9.78 -19.27 16.10
C PHE A 227 9.10 -17.90 16.27
N PHE A 228 7.91 -17.72 15.69
CA PHE A 228 7.16 -16.45 15.74
C PHE A 228 6.68 -16.13 17.16
N TYR A 229 6.27 -17.15 17.93
CA TYR A 229 5.91 -17.00 19.34
C TYR A 229 7.06 -16.42 20.17
N GLN A 230 8.29 -16.95 20.03
CA GLN A 230 9.44 -16.44 20.78
C GLN A 230 9.86 -15.02 20.33
N ARG A 231 9.66 -14.67 19.06
CA ARG A 231 9.88 -13.30 18.58
C ARG A 231 8.85 -12.33 19.16
N ALA A 232 7.57 -12.67 19.07
CA ALA A 232 6.48 -11.87 19.62
C ALA A 232 6.59 -11.70 21.14
N LYS A 233 7.00 -12.76 21.87
CA LYS A 233 7.20 -12.69 23.33
C LYS A 233 8.33 -11.70 23.69
N ARG A 234 9.46 -11.75 23.00
CA ARG A 234 10.57 -10.79 23.22
C ARG A 234 10.15 -9.37 22.88
N LEU A 235 9.45 -9.18 21.77
CA LEU A 235 8.90 -7.87 21.40
C LEU A 235 7.98 -7.32 22.50
N LEU A 236 7.14 -8.17 23.09
CA LEU A 236 6.24 -7.78 24.20
C LEU A 236 7.02 -7.33 25.43
N ASP A 237 8.03 -8.08 25.83
CA ASP A 237 8.86 -7.77 26.99
C ASP A 237 9.60 -6.42 26.77
N ASP A 238 10.16 -6.22 25.58
CA ASP A 238 10.84 -4.97 25.22
C ASP A 238 9.87 -3.78 25.15
N MET A 239 8.65 -3.96 24.62
CA MET A 239 7.61 -2.92 24.58
C MET A 239 7.19 -2.47 25.98
N LYS A 240 6.99 -3.42 26.90
CA LYS A 240 6.66 -3.14 28.30
C LYS A 240 7.79 -2.41 29.02
N ALA A 241 9.03 -2.76 28.72
CA ALA A 241 10.20 -2.11 29.30
C ALA A 241 10.45 -0.69 28.76
N LYS A 242 9.94 -0.37 27.56
CA LYS A 242 10.17 0.91 26.88
C LYS A 242 8.87 1.52 26.34
N PRO A 243 7.95 1.98 27.22
CA PRO A 243 6.69 2.57 26.78
C PRO A 243 6.90 3.77 25.84
N GLY A 244 6.17 3.82 24.73
CA GLY A 244 6.26 4.91 23.75
C GLY A 244 7.48 4.86 22.82
N ALA A 245 8.45 3.97 23.05
CA ALA A 245 9.63 3.87 22.20
C ALA A 245 9.36 3.06 20.92
N MET A 246 10.19 3.26 19.89
CA MET A 246 10.31 2.31 18.78
C MET A 246 11.10 1.08 19.23
N VAL A 247 10.50 -0.09 19.10
CA VAL A 247 11.08 -1.37 19.53
C VAL A 247 11.26 -2.27 18.32
N ARG A 248 12.48 -2.77 18.15
CA ARG A 248 12.83 -3.66 17.04
C ARG A 248 12.32 -5.08 17.30
N GLU A 249 11.67 -5.67 16.32
CA GLU A 249 11.24 -7.07 16.38
C GLU A 249 12.44 -8.00 16.09
N GLY A 250 13.36 -8.10 17.04
CA GLY A 250 14.50 -9.03 16.98
C GLY A 250 15.45 -8.81 15.79
N GLU A 251 16.01 -9.92 15.31
CA GLU A 251 16.99 -9.92 14.21
C GLU A 251 16.33 -10.05 12.84
N ALA A 252 17.07 -9.66 11.79
CA ALA A 252 16.64 -9.80 10.41
C ALA A 252 16.27 -11.25 10.08
N LEU A 253 15.21 -11.42 9.28
CA LEU A 253 14.84 -12.73 8.75
C LEU A 253 15.59 -13.01 7.46
N THR A 254 15.77 -14.29 7.16
CA THR A 254 16.43 -14.73 5.93
C THR A 254 15.55 -15.78 5.26
N ARG A 255 15.29 -15.61 3.96
CA ARG A 255 14.67 -16.64 3.11
C ARG A 255 15.72 -17.24 2.20
N THR A 256 15.79 -18.57 2.21
CA THR A 256 16.65 -19.36 1.33
C THR A 256 15.80 -20.20 0.40
N ALA A 257 16.26 -20.42 -0.82
CA ALA A 257 15.65 -21.34 -1.76
C ALA A 257 16.69 -22.35 -2.27
N ASN A 258 16.24 -23.57 -2.54
CA ASN A 258 17.07 -24.61 -3.14
C ASN A 258 16.86 -24.63 -4.65
N VAL A 259 17.69 -23.87 -5.37
CA VAL A 259 17.64 -23.75 -6.83
C VAL A 259 19.03 -23.93 -7.44
N ASP A 260 19.08 -24.45 -8.66
CA ASP A 260 20.29 -24.38 -9.46
C ASP A 260 20.51 -22.94 -9.95
N LEU A 261 21.56 -22.28 -9.43
CA LEU A 261 21.94 -20.92 -9.81
C LEU A 261 22.40 -20.84 -11.28
N ALA A 262 22.79 -21.96 -11.87
CA ALA A 262 23.10 -22.10 -13.28
C ALA A 262 21.88 -22.48 -14.14
N ALA A 263 20.68 -22.61 -13.59
CA ALA A 263 19.47 -22.80 -14.38
C ALA A 263 18.99 -21.48 -15.01
N ASN A 264 18.08 -21.61 -15.98
CA ASN A 264 17.30 -20.49 -16.50
C ASN A 264 16.13 -20.13 -15.54
N PRO A 265 15.62 -18.90 -15.60
CA PRO A 265 16.09 -17.79 -16.44
C PRO A 265 17.40 -17.17 -15.91
N LYS A 266 18.30 -16.81 -16.83
CA LYS A 266 19.57 -16.11 -16.54
C LYS A 266 19.38 -14.64 -16.23
N ARG A 267 18.32 -14.03 -16.77
CA ARG A 267 17.96 -12.63 -16.57
C ARG A 267 16.47 -12.52 -16.34
N VAL A 268 16.10 -11.72 -15.35
CA VAL A 268 14.72 -11.41 -15.02
C VAL A 268 14.56 -9.90 -15.06
N ALA A 269 13.74 -9.39 -15.97
CA ALA A 269 13.39 -7.98 -16.02
C ALA A 269 12.09 -7.76 -15.26
N PHE A 270 12.09 -6.95 -14.21
CA PHE A 270 10.85 -6.49 -13.58
C PHE A 270 10.41 -5.20 -14.28
N LEU A 271 9.21 -5.17 -14.84
CA LEU A 271 8.60 -3.91 -15.30
C LEU A 271 7.81 -3.30 -14.14
N ILE A 272 8.26 -2.14 -13.68
CA ILE A 272 7.69 -1.44 -12.53
C ILE A 272 7.23 -0.03 -12.90
N ASP A 273 6.14 0.43 -12.30
CA ASP A 273 5.64 1.78 -12.48
C ASP A 273 5.05 2.36 -11.20
N LYS A 274 4.52 3.59 -11.28
CA LYS A 274 3.88 4.29 -10.17
C LYS A 274 2.62 3.59 -9.63
N GLY A 275 2.10 2.59 -10.32
CA GLY A 275 1.02 1.75 -9.82
C GLY A 275 1.50 0.59 -8.95
N CYS A 276 2.78 0.25 -8.95
CA CYS A 276 3.36 -0.75 -8.06
C CYS A 276 3.35 -0.25 -6.61
N ALA A 277 2.63 -0.92 -5.71
CA ALA A 277 2.52 -0.52 -4.30
C ALA A 277 2.46 -1.73 -3.34
N SER A 278 2.68 -1.49 -2.05
CA SER A 278 2.42 -2.46 -0.97
C SER A 278 3.11 -3.83 -1.20
N SER A 279 2.38 -4.96 -1.23
CA SER A 279 2.91 -6.32 -1.48
C SER A 279 3.79 -6.41 -2.74
N THR A 280 3.50 -5.63 -3.77
CA THR A 280 4.36 -5.56 -4.97
C THR A 280 5.72 -4.92 -4.66
N GLU A 281 5.76 -3.91 -3.78
CA GLU A 281 7.02 -3.29 -3.36
C GLU A 281 7.89 -4.25 -2.53
N PHE A 282 7.30 -5.20 -1.81
CA PHE A 282 8.07 -6.29 -1.19
C PHE A 282 8.68 -7.21 -2.24
N LEU A 283 7.94 -7.62 -3.27
CA LEU A 283 8.52 -8.40 -4.37
C LEU A 283 9.64 -7.62 -5.09
N VAL A 284 9.46 -6.33 -5.30
CA VAL A 284 10.52 -5.46 -5.87
C VAL A 284 11.74 -5.43 -4.94
N PHE A 285 11.54 -5.29 -3.62
CA PHE A 285 12.61 -5.33 -2.64
C PHE A 285 13.38 -6.67 -2.66
N GLU A 286 12.67 -7.79 -2.73
CA GLU A 286 13.27 -9.13 -2.89
C GLU A 286 14.04 -9.24 -4.20
N GLY A 287 13.46 -8.74 -5.30
CA GLY A 287 14.09 -8.68 -6.62
C GLY A 287 15.39 -7.88 -6.63
N LYS A 288 15.45 -6.73 -5.94
CA LYS A 288 16.67 -5.90 -5.88
C LYS A 288 17.87 -6.60 -5.23
N GLN A 289 17.63 -7.62 -4.41
CA GLN A 289 18.70 -8.41 -3.79
C GLN A 289 19.25 -9.49 -4.74
N SER A 290 18.61 -9.70 -5.89
CA SER A 290 18.99 -10.69 -6.88
C SER A 290 20.03 -10.16 -7.86
N LYS A 291 21.03 -10.99 -8.17
CA LYS A 291 22.03 -10.71 -9.21
C LYS A 291 21.52 -10.93 -10.64
N LYS A 292 20.36 -11.58 -10.82
CA LYS A 292 19.74 -11.80 -12.14
C LYS A 292 18.56 -10.88 -12.43
N VAL A 293 18.08 -10.12 -11.43
CA VAL A 293 16.98 -9.16 -11.62
C VAL A 293 17.52 -7.81 -12.06
N THR A 294 16.79 -7.15 -12.96
CA THR A 294 16.97 -5.74 -13.29
C THR A 294 15.60 -5.08 -13.32
N LEU A 295 15.44 -3.98 -12.59
CA LEU A 295 14.22 -3.19 -12.56
C LEU A 295 14.19 -2.22 -13.74
N PHE A 296 13.14 -2.28 -14.54
CA PHE A 296 12.88 -1.40 -15.68
C PHE A 296 11.61 -0.60 -15.45
N GLY A 297 11.59 0.66 -15.90
CA GLY A 297 10.36 1.44 -15.94
C GLY A 297 10.47 2.78 -15.23
N THR A 298 9.58 3.00 -14.26
CA THR A 298 9.55 4.20 -13.41
C THR A 298 9.52 3.81 -11.93
N ASN A 299 9.64 4.77 -11.02
CA ASN A 299 9.59 4.46 -9.60
C ASN A 299 8.24 3.81 -9.23
N THR A 300 8.27 2.91 -8.25
CA THR A 300 7.05 2.43 -7.57
C THR A 300 6.30 3.56 -6.86
N LEU A 301 5.14 3.27 -6.29
CA LEU A 301 4.34 4.27 -5.58
C LEU A 301 5.07 4.80 -4.34
N GLY A 302 5.70 3.90 -3.58
CA GLY A 302 6.43 4.24 -2.36
C GLY A 302 5.49 4.43 -1.19
N VAL A 303 4.97 3.34 -0.63
CA VAL A 303 4.05 3.42 0.51
C VAL A 303 4.49 2.58 1.69
N MET A 304 5.58 1.82 1.56
CA MET A 304 5.86 0.70 2.46
C MET A 304 6.97 0.93 3.49
N ASP A 305 7.34 2.18 3.75
CA ASP A 305 8.19 2.48 4.92
C ASP A 305 7.44 2.23 6.23
N TYR A 306 6.12 2.41 6.26
CA TYR A 306 5.26 2.14 7.41
C TYR A 306 4.07 1.27 7.04
N GLY A 307 3.65 0.39 7.94
CA GLY A 307 2.53 -0.52 7.72
C GLY A 307 2.09 -1.23 9.00
N SER A 308 1.41 -2.37 8.85
CA SER A 308 0.69 -3.05 9.93
C SER A 308 -0.46 -2.18 10.46
N ASP A 309 -1.26 -1.71 9.52
CA ASP A 309 -2.30 -0.70 9.73
C ASP A 309 -3.37 -1.15 10.72
N GLN A 310 -3.70 -0.26 11.64
CA GLN A 310 -4.78 -0.44 12.59
C GLN A 310 -5.87 0.58 12.37
N LYS A 311 -7.09 0.18 12.70
CA LYS A 311 -8.26 1.06 12.67
C LYS A 311 -8.72 1.34 14.09
N PHE A 312 -8.89 2.62 14.38
CA PHE A 312 -9.48 3.09 15.63
C PHE A 312 -10.81 3.75 15.32
N ASP A 313 -11.88 3.24 15.91
CA ASP A 313 -13.17 3.90 15.87
C ASP A 313 -13.11 5.21 16.65
N LEU A 314 -13.64 6.27 16.05
CA LEU A 314 -13.77 7.59 16.66
C LEU A 314 -15.21 8.04 16.56
N CYS A 315 -15.73 8.68 17.61
CA CYS A 315 -17.14 9.07 17.71
C CYS A 315 -18.08 7.88 17.38
N ASP A 316 -18.03 6.84 18.21
CA ASP A 316 -18.90 5.66 18.10
C ASP A 316 -18.92 5.03 16.69
N GLY A 317 -17.75 5.05 16.02
CA GLY A 317 -17.57 4.48 14.67
C GLY A 317 -17.99 5.41 13.52
N THR A 318 -18.37 6.66 13.78
CA THR A 318 -18.65 7.67 12.74
C THR A 318 -17.45 7.91 11.85
N PHE A 319 -16.26 7.97 12.46
CA PHE A 319 -14.98 8.03 11.76
C PHE A 319 -14.12 6.84 12.16
N ASN A 320 -13.24 6.44 11.26
CA ASN A 320 -12.23 5.42 11.49
C ASN A 320 -10.86 6.05 11.19
N LEU A 321 -9.98 6.07 12.17
CA LEU A 321 -8.59 6.48 12.00
C LEU A 321 -7.75 5.24 11.66
N ALA A 322 -7.16 5.23 10.46
CA ALA A 322 -6.13 4.28 10.08
C ALA A 322 -4.74 4.83 10.49
N VAL A 323 -3.96 4.03 11.21
CA VAL A 323 -2.56 4.36 11.60
C VAL A 323 -1.69 3.10 11.57
N PRO A 324 -0.52 3.12 10.94
CA PRO A 324 0.45 2.03 11.03
C PRO A 324 1.32 2.18 12.28
N TRP A 325 1.42 1.12 13.07
CA TRP A 325 2.35 1.06 14.22
C TRP A 325 3.69 0.41 13.88
N GLY A 326 3.86 -0.05 12.65
CA GLY A 326 5.06 -0.73 12.17
C GLY A 326 5.85 0.14 11.21
N ARG A 327 7.18 0.10 11.34
CA ARG A 327 8.14 0.71 10.43
C ARG A 327 9.03 -0.37 9.86
N ASN A 328 9.11 -0.44 8.54
CA ASN A 328 9.90 -1.45 7.87
C ASN A 328 11.39 -1.28 8.18
N GLY A 329 12.15 -2.36 8.30
CA GLY A 329 13.53 -2.27 8.73
C GLY A 329 14.49 -1.60 7.75
N TRP A 330 14.16 -1.55 6.45
CA TRP A 330 14.99 -0.87 5.44
C TRP A 330 15.04 0.65 5.66
N VAL A 331 14.06 1.19 6.37
CA VAL A 331 13.93 2.61 6.71
C VAL A 331 15.18 3.18 7.39
N ARG A 332 15.91 2.33 8.12
CA ARG A 332 17.16 2.69 8.78
C ARG A 332 18.30 2.98 7.80
N GLN A 333 18.16 2.57 6.53
CA GLN A 333 19.15 2.76 5.48
C GLN A 333 18.67 3.73 4.39
N TYR A 334 17.40 3.61 3.99
CA TYR A 334 16.80 4.44 2.95
C TYR A 334 15.28 4.51 3.14
N ARG A 335 14.63 5.46 2.45
CA ARG A 335 13.18 5.67 2.48
C ARG A 335 12.59 5.48 1.10
N ILE A 336 11.39 4.92 1.03
CA ILE A 336 10.62 4.84 -0.22
C ILE A 336 9.30 5.63 -0.15
N ASP A 337 8.83 6.06 1.01
CA ASP A 337 7.55 6.77 1.13
C ASP A 337 7.47 8.01 0.22
N ASN A 338 6.44 8.09 -0.63
CA ASN A 338 6.21 9.10 -1.68
C ASN A 338 7.25 9.14 -2.81
N ILE A 339 8.25 8.25 -2.78
CA ILE A 339 9.36 8.20 -3.74
C ILE A 339 9.25 6.94 -4.61
N GLY A 340 9.07 5.80 -3.95
CA GLY A 340 9.12 4.45 -4.51
C GLY A 340 10.52 3.93 -4.73
N PHE A 341 10.65 2.62 -4.92
CA PHE A 341 11.86 2.01 -5.45
C PHE A 341 12.14 2.52 -6.86
N ALA A 342 13.33 3.07 -7.05
CA ALA A 342 13.79 3.50 -8.37
C ALA A 342 14.12 2.27 -9.26
N PRO A 343 13.83 2.36 -10.58
CA PRO A 343 14.28 1.35 -11.52
C PRO A 343 15.80 1.43 -11.69
N ASP A 344 16.43 0.32 -12.02
CA ASP A 344 17.84 0.28 -12.39
C ASP A 344 18.03 0.84 -13.80
N VAL A 345 17.02 0.65 -14.67
CA VAL A 345 16.96 1.23 -16.02
C VAL A 345 15.65 1.98 -16.20
N ARG A 346 15.72 3.32 -16.25
CA ARG A 346 14.57 4.16 -16.53
C ARG A 346 14.08 3.95 -17.97
N ILE A 347 12.80 3.65 -18.15
CA ILE A 347 12.17 3.66 -19.47
C ILE A 347 11.70 5.09 -19.79
N PRO A 348 12.07 5.67 -20.95
CA PRO A 348 11.61 7.01 -21.34
C PRO A 348 10.08 7.10 -21.44
N ALA A 349 9.50 8.25 -21.09
CA ALA A 349 8.05 8.45 -21.16
C ALA A 349 7.48 8.32 -22.60
N SER A 350 8.33 8.52 -23.61
CA SER A 350 7.97 8.33 -25.03
C SER A 350 7.94 6.87 -25.48
N GLU A 351 8.50 5.94 -24.68
CA GLU A 351 8.49 4.52 -24.99
C GLU A 351 7.19 3.87 -24.53
N THR A 352 6.42 3.35 -25.47
CA THR A 352 5.16 2.65 -25.22
C THR A 352 5.33 1.13 -25.17
N ASP A 353 6.35 0.60 -25.84
CA ASP A 353 6.66 -0.82 -25.89
C ASP A 353 7.77 -1.17 -24.89
N TRP A 354 7.39 -1.28 -23.61
CA TRP A 354 8.31 -1.58 -22.53
C TRP A 354 8.93 -2.98 -22.66
N VAL A 355 8.18 -3.94 -23.20
CA VAL A 355 8.65 -5.31 -23.44
C VAL A 355 9.76 -5.30 -24.50
N GLY A 356 9.52 -4.66 -25.65
CA GLY A 356 10.54 -4.52 -26.68
C GLY A 356 11.70 -3.66 -26.25
N PHE A 357 11.49 -2.63 -25.41
CA PHE A 357 12.60 -1.87 -24.82
C PHE A 357 13.56 -2.77 -24.05
N VAL A 358 13.05 -3.66 -23.19
CA VAL A 358 13.87 -4.64 -22.45
C VAL A 358 14.63 -5.56 -23.40
N GLN A 359 13.96 -6.06 -24.45
CA GLN A 359 14.60 -6.92 -25.45
C GLN A 359 15.76 -6.19 -26.16
N ARG A 360 15.52 -4.97 -26.64
CA ARG A 360 16.55 -4.11 -27.28
C ARG A 360 17.69 -3.79 -26.33
N TYR A 361 17.40 -3.52 -25.06
CA TYR A 361 18.41 -3.24 -24.03
C TYR A 361 19.34 -4.44 -23.83
N TYR A 362 18.79 -5.64 -23.63
CA TYR A 362 19.58 -6.84 -23.44
C TYR A 362 20.35 -7.30 -24.69
N GLN A 363 19.83 -7.03 -25.88
CA GLN A 363 20.56 -7.25 -27.14
C GLN A 363 21.80 -6.35 -27.23
N LYS A 364 21.67 -5.04 -26.94
CA LYS A 364 22.81 -4.10 -26.91
C LYS A 364 23.88 -4.51 -25.89
N MET A 365 23.48 -4.95 -24.70
CA MET A 365 24.40 -5.44 -23.67
C MET A 365 25.15 -6.71 -24.08
N LYS A 366 24.57 -7.56 -24.94
CA LYS A 366 25.28 -8.73 -25.51
C LYS A 366 26.28 -8.30 -26.59
N ALA A 367 25.92 -7.31 -27.41
CA ALA A 367 26.78 -6.82 -28.49
C ALA A 367 28.05 -6.11 -27.99
N GLY A 368 27.96 -5.31 -26.91
CA GLY A 368 29.12 -4.60 -26.34
C GLY A 368 30.05 -5.46 -25.47
N LYS A 369 29.81 -6.77 -25.35
CA LYS A 369 30.69 -7.74 -24.66
C LYS A 369 31.44 -8.67 -25.62
N LYS A 370 31.17 -8.54 -26.93
CA LYS A 370 31.98 -9.13 -27.99
C LYS A 370 32.98 -8.08 -28.46
#